data_AF-A0A2A4JS97-F1
#
_entry.id   AF-A0A2A4JS97-F1
#
_cell.length_a   1.000
_cell.length_b   1.000
_cell.length_c   1.000
_cell.angle_alpha   90.00
_cell.angle_beta   90.00
_cell.angle_gamma   90.00
#
_symmetry.space_group_name_H-M   'P 1'
#
loop_
_entity.id
_entity.type
_entity.pdbx_description
1 polymer ?
#
loop_
_entity_poly.entity_id
_entity_poly.type
_entity_poly.pdbx_seq_one_letter_code
_entity_poly.pdbx_strand_id
1 'polypeptide(L)'
;MAPPRRIVRQQLEILMDFLEENRYMSKGLLPGAPVSHQKTRQKWAVLAKQLNAVDSGALKTPDGWKKYWFEWRHKCRKKAANARRFGSGSEAGPNRCIPLNDLEVRVLQLSGKGSVSAAMSSSNQLDNFLADDSDSEPLENLKVRCAPASVKTRPSITSAPRSPSDDNFRSISPPPKWAIDFEERRVAAEERIADALESMASVMRAQEERRGLLEDRIADALTAIAGTVQDLNSGVQEALQHLHPLQA
;
A
#
# COMPACT_ATOMS: atom_id res chain seq x y z
N MET A 1 6.64 28.17 23.41
CA MET A 1 6.93 27.26 22.28
C MET A 1 7.38 28.10 21.10
N ALA A 2 8.58 27.88 20.56
CA ALA A 2 9.05 28.62 19.39
C ALA A 2 8.23 28.22 18.14
N PRO A 3 7.94 29.15 17.21
CA PRO A 3 7.21 28.84 15.99
C PRO A 3 7.88 27.70 15.20
N PRO A 4 7.12 26.82 14.51
CA PRO A 4 7.70 25.80 13.65
C PRO A 4 8.63 26.47 12.64
N ARG A 5 9.92 26.10 12.66
CA ARG A 5 10.91 26.67 11.74
C ARG A 5 10.50 26.34 10.30
N ARG A 6 10.33 27.38 9.49
CA ARG A 6 9.97 27.24 8.07
C ARG A 6 11.16 26.62 7.32
N ILE A 7 10.86 25.85 6.28
CA ILE A 7 11.91 25.33 5.40
C ILE A 7 12.49 26.51 4.62
N VAL A 8 13.78 26.74 4.80
CA VAL A 8 14.49 27.86 4.18
C VAL A 8 14.94 27.49 2.76
N ARG A 9 15.17 28.50 1.91
CA ARG A 9 15.58 28.29 0.52
C ARG A 9 16.85 27.45 0.39
N GLN A 10 17.84 27.69 1.25
CA GLN A 10 19.09 26.93 1.28
C GLN A 10 18.86 25.43 1.52
N GLN A 11 17.90 25.06 2.37
CA GLN A 11 17.52 23.65 2.57
C GLN A 11 16.87 23.06 1.31
N LEU A 12 16.12 23.85 0.55
CA LEU A 12 15.54 23.38 -0.73
C LEU A 12 16.61 23.19 -1.81
N GLU A 13 17.63 24.04 -1.85
CA GLU A 13 18.76 23.90 -2.77
C GLU A 13 19.54 22.62 -2.47
N ILE A 14 19.94 22.40 -1.21
CA ILE A 14 20.62 21.16 -0.77
C ILE A 14 19.74 19.92 -1.06
N LEU A 15 18.44 20.01 -0.79
CA LEU A 15 17.49 18.93 -1.09
C LEU A 15 17.46 18.62 -2.59
N MET A 16 17.44 19.65 -3.43
CA MET A 16 17.35 19.49 -4.88
C MET A 16 18.64 18.89 -5.45
N ASP A 17 19.81 19.44 -5.07
CA ASP A 17 21.12 18.98 -5.55
C ASP A 17 21.33 17.49 -5.21
N PHE A 18 21.03 17.10 -3.97
CA PHE A 18 21.17 15.72 -3.53
C PHE A 18 20.23 14.76 -4.29
N LEU A 19 19.00 15.19 -4.60
CA LEU A 19 18.03 14.36 -5.32
C LEU A 19 18.29 14.30 -6.83
N GLU A 20 18.96 15.29 -7.40
CA GLU A 20 19.44 15.27 -8.79
C GLU A 20 20.59 14.28 -8.97
N GLU A 21 21.51 14.21 -8.00
CA GLU A 21 22.57 13.20 -7.94
C GLU A 21 22.01 11.79 -7.70
N ASN A 22 20.97 11.67 -6.87
CA ASN A 22 20.38 10.40 -6.47
C ASN A 22 18.97 10.19 -7.05
N ARG A 23 18.85 10.25 -8.39
CA ARG A 23 17.55 10.22 -9.12
C ARG A 23 16.63 9.04 -8.80
N TYR A 24 17.16 7.91 -8.35
CA TYR A 24 16.35 6.75 -7.99
C TYR A 24 15.50 7.01 -6.72
N MET A 25 15.92 7.92 -5.85
CA MET A 25 15.19 8.28 -4.63
C MET A 25 14.02 9.22 -4.88
N SER A 26 14.11 10.03 -5.94
CA SER A 26 13.16 11.12 -6.21
C SER A 26 11.83 10.65 -6.81
N LYS A 27 11.82 9.46 -7.42
CA LYS A 27 10.67 8.90 -8.16
C LYS A 27 9.70 8.08 -7.31
N GLY A 28 10.05 7.77 -6.07
CA GLY A 28 9.33 6.79 -5.25
C GLY A 28 9.66 5.37 -5.72
N LEU A 29 9.80 4.44 -4.78
CA LEU A 29 10.11 3.04 -5.08
C LEU A 29 8.82 2.31 -5.46
N LEU A 30 8.89 1.46 -6.48
CA LEU A 30 7.83 0.48 -6.76
C LEU A 30 7.76 -0.52 -5.57
N PRO A 31 6.55 -0.87 -5.10
CA PRO A 31 6.39 -1.96 -4.14
C PRO A 31 7.00 -3.26 -4.70
N GLY A 32 7.97 -3.87 -3.99
CA GLY A 32 8.48 -5.21 -4.35
C GLY A 32 10.01 -5.44 -4.32
N ALA A 33 10.85 -4.40 -4.13
CA ALA A 33 12.31 -4.58 -4.09
C ALA A 33 12.90 -4.37 -2.67
N PRO A 34 13.05 -5.43 -1.84
CA PRO A 34 13.46 -5.30 -0.44
C PRO A 34 14.85 -4.66 -0.23
N VAL A 35 15.84 -5.02 -1.06
CA VAL A 35 17.22 -4.47 -0.99
C VAL A 35 17.27 -2.98 -1.38
N SER A 36 16.33 -2.52 -2.21
CA SER A 36 16.24 -1.13 -2.67
C SER A 36 15.74 -0.17 -1.57
N HIS A 37 14.94 -0.70 -0.64
CA HIS A 37 14.31 0.08 0.42
C HIS A 37 15.33 0.54 1.48
N GLN A 38 16.27 -0.33 1.86
CA GLN A 38 17.29 -0.01 2.87
C GLN A 38 18.29 1.05 2.37
N LYS A 39 18.80 0.92 1.14
CA LYS A 39 19.72 1.90 0.53
C LYS A 39 19.08 3.28 0.42
N THR A 40 17.82 3.33 0.02
CA THR A 40 17.05 4.59 -0.08
C THR A 40 16.82 5.21 1.29
N ARG A 41 16.48 4.41 2.30
CA ARG A 41 16.33 4.88 3.69
C ARG A 41 17.62 5.47 4.26
N GLN A 42 18.76 4.82 4.03
CA GLN A 42 20.07 5.33 4.46
C GLN A 42 20.38 6.68 3.82
N LYS A 43 20.12 6.83 2.52
CA LYS A 43 20.36 8.11 1.82
C LYS A 43 19.44 9.23 2.30
N TRP A 44 18.17 8.95 2.60
CA TRP A 44 17.29 9.92 3.25
C TRP A 44 17.81 10.33 4.64
N ALA A 45 18.42 9.40 5.38
CA ALA A 45 19.04 9.71 6.66
C ALA A 45 20.27 10.63 6.52
N VAL A 46 21.11 10.40 5.52
CA VAL A 46 22.25 11.28 5.20
C VAL A 46 21.76 12.68 4.82
N LEU A 47 20.78 12.77 3.92
CA LEU A 47 20.21 14.04 3.49
C LEU A 47 19.57 14.80 4.64
N ALA A 48 18.81 14.13 5.51
CA ALA A 48 18.21 14.76 6.68
C ALA A 48 19.25 15.38 7.63
N LYS A 49 20.41 14.72 7.81
CA LYS A 49 21.51 15.28 8.61
C LYS A 49 22.05 16.56 7.96
N GLN A 50 22.27 16.57 6.65
CA GLN A 50 22.73 17.75 5.92
C GLN A 50 21.72 18.92 6.01
N LEU A 51 20.43 18.63 5.85
CA LEU A 51 19.38 19.65 5.92
C LEU A 51 19.19 20.20 7.33
N ASN A 52 19.28 19.35 8.35
CA ASN A 52 19.13 19.74 9.74
C ASN A 52 20.36 20.49 10.29
N ALA A 53 21.52 20.40 9.62
CA ALA A 53 22.71 21.18 9.97
C ALA A 53 22.61 22.67 9.60
N VAL A 54 21.54 23.09 8.91
CA VAL A 54 21.31 24.50 8.58
C VAL A 54 20.70 25.22 9.79
N ASP A 55 21.46 26.11 10.44
CA ASP A 55 21.14 26.76 11.73
C ASP A 55 19.81 27.53 11.78
N SER A 56 19.34 28.02 10.64
CA SER A 56 18.10 28.79 10.49
C SER A 56 16.93 27.99 9.90
N GLY A 57 17.12 26.69 9.65
CA GLY A 57 16.20 25.85 8.90
C GLY A 57 15.20 25.05 9.73
N ALA A 58 14.31 24.35 9.02
CA ALA A 58 13.41 23.37 9.62
C ALA A 58 14.18 22.12 10.05
N LEU A 59 13.82 21.56 11.20
CA LEU A 59 14.34 20.27 11.66
C LEU A 59 13.28 19.20 11.41
N LYS A 60 13.61 18.18 10.61
CA LYS A 60 12.71 17.06 10.33
C LYS A 60 13.45 15.73 10.38
N THR A 61 12.69 14.67 10.66
CA THR A 61 13.18 13.30 10.53
C THR A 61 13.41 12.96 9.04
N PRO A 62 14.19 11.91 8.73
CA PRO A 62 14.37 11.44 7.36
C PRO A 62 13.05 11.19 6.63
N ASP A 63 12.08 10.56 7.31
CA ASP A 63 10.75 10.32 6.77
C ASP A 63 9.93 11.61 6.59
N GLY A 64 10.11 12.59 7.49
CA GLY A 64 9.52 13.92 7.36
C GLY A 64 10.03 14.68 6.13
N TRP A 65 11.32 14.61 5.85
CA TRP A 65 11.92 15.19 4.63
C TRP A 65 11.47 14.47 3.37
N LYS A 66 11.39 13.14 3.41
CA LYS A 66 10.83 12.34 2.32
C LYS A 66 9.38 12.73 2.02
N LYS A 67 8.52 12.81 3.05
CA LYS A 67 7.12 13.24 2.92
C LYS A 67 7.02 14.64 2.32
N TYR A 68 7.82 15.58 2.84
CA TYR A 68 7.88 16.95 2.34
C TYR A 68 8.25 17.00 0.85
N TRP A 69 9.25 16.23 0.42
CA TRP A 69 9.66 16.17 -0.99
C TRP A 69 8.49 15.76 -1.91
N PHE A 70 7.77 14.69 -1.57
CA PHE A 70 6.64 14.23 -2.39
C PHE A 70 5.50 15.24 -2.43
N GLU A 71 5.19 15.88 -1.30
CA GLU A 71 4.17 16.92 -1.22
C GLU A 71 4.57 18.17 -2.02
N TRP A 72 5.81 18.63 -1.86
CA TRP A 72 6.34 19.77 -2.59
C TRP A 72 6.37 19.53 -4.11
N ARG A 73 6.80 18.35 -4.53
CA ARG A 73 6.72 17.90 -5.93
C ARG A 73 5.29 17.87 -6.46
N HIS A 74 4.33 17.41 -5.66
CA HIS A 74 2.91 17.46 -6.04
C HIS A 74 2.43 18.90 -6.21
N LYS A 75 2.75 19.80 -5.27
CA LYS A 75 2.43 21.23 -5.36
C LYS A 75 3.02 21.88 -6.62
N CYS A 76 4.28 21.58 -6.95
CA CYS A 76 4.93 22.06 -8.17
C CYS A 76 4.20 21.58 -9.44
N ARG A 77 3.80 20.30 -9.50
CA ARG A 77 3.00 19.76 -10.63
C ARG A 77 1.65 20.46 -10.76
N LYS A 78 0.95 20.67 -9.64
CA LYS A 78 -0.34 21.36 -9.63
C LYS A 78 -0.19 22.81 -10.11
N LYS A 79 0.84 23.52 -9.64
CA LYS A 79 1.16 24.90 -10.07
C LYS A 79 1.45 24.96 -11.57
N ALA A 80 2.27 24.04 -12.09
CA ALA A 80 2.59 23.97 -13.53
C ALA A 80 1.36 23.62 -14.39
N ALA A 81 0.53 22.68 -13.95
CA ALA A 81 -0.73 22.36 -14.64
C ALA A 81 -1.67 23.56 -14.68
N ASN A 82 -1.74 24.32 -13.58
CA ASN A 82 -2.55 25.53 -13.51
C ASN A 82 -2.04 26.62 -14.48
N ALA A 83 -0.72 26.83 -14.52
CA ALA A 83 -0.09 27.76 -15.45
C ALA A 83 -0.37 27.39 -16.92
N ARG A 84 -0.37 26.09 -17.27
CA ARG A 84 -0.72 25.62 -18.61
C ARG A 84 -2.19 25.87 -18.96
N ARG A 85 -3.12 25.63 -18.02
CA ARG A 85 -4.56 25.81 -18.22
C ARG A 85 -4.93 27.28 -18.46
N PHE A 86 -4.31 28.19 -17.72
CA PHE A 86 -4.58 29.63 -17.86
C PHE A 86 -3.72 30.32 -18.94
N GLY A 87 -2.64 29.70 -19.41
CA GLY A 87 -1.80 30.23 -20.50
C GLY A 87 -2.27 29.84 -21.91
N SER A 88 -3.11 28.81 -22.05
CA SER A 88 -3.51 28.26 -23.37
C SER A 88 -4.92 28.66 -23.81
N GLY A 89 -5.69 29.36 -22.97
CA GLY A 89 -7.06 29.81 -23.27
C GLY A 89 -7.13 31.33 -23.24
N SER A 90 -7.47 31.91 -24.39
CA SER A 90 -7.76 33.33 -24.58
C SER A 90 -8.71 33.90 -23.51
N GLU A 91 -8.55 35.19 -23.21
CA GLU A 91 -9.48 36.11 -22.51
C GLU A 91 -9.46 36.18 -20.97
N ALA A 92 -8.54 35.54 -20.27
CA ALA A 92 -8.25 35.88 -18.87
C ALA A 92 -6.96 36.71 -18.79
N GLY A 93 -7.10 38.01 -18.48
CA GLY A 93 -5.98 38.96 -18.45
C GLY A 93 -4.74 38.52 -17.64
N PRO A 94 -3.59 39.20 -17.83
CA PRO A 94 -2.24 38.76 -17.44
C PRO A 94 -1.99 38.53 -15.93
N ASN A 95 -3.00 38.69 -15.08
CA ASN A 95 -2.85 38.77 -13.62
C ASN A 95 -3.03 37.44 -12.86
N ARG A 96 -3.16 36.29 -13.53
CA ARG A 96 -3.43 35.00 -12.86
C ARG A 96 -2.39 33.89 -13.08
N CYS A 97 -1.32 34.16 -13.82
CA CYS A 97 -0.26 33.17 -14.02
C CYS A 97 0.92 33.47 -13.09
N ILE A 98 1.03 32.75 -11.96
CA ILE A 98 2.18 32.87 -11.06
C ILE A 98 3.36 32.13 -11.71
N PRO A 99 4.47 32.82 -12.05
CA PRO A 99 5.63 32.17 -12.66
C PRO A 99 6.21 31.08 -11.74
N LEU A 100 6.70 30.02 -12.36
CA LEU A 100 7.41 28.95 -11.65
C LEU A 100 8.77 29.49 -11.19
N ASN A 101 9.11 29.21 -9.94
CA ASN A 101 10.43 29.52 -9.39
C ASN A 101 11.47 28.54 -9.95
N ASP A 102 12.74 28.93 -9.98
CA ASP A 102 13.84 28.12 -10.54
C ASP A 102 13.92 26.71 -9.91
N LEU A 103 13.78 26.62 -8.59
CA LEU A 103 13.71 25.35 -7.87
C LEU A 103 12.48 24.50 -8.28
N GLU A 104 11.34 25.13 -8.52
CA GLU A 104 10.12 24.41 -8.96
C GLU A 104 10.30 23.87 -10.38
N VAL A 105 10.99 24.61 -11.24
CA VAL A 105 11.36 24.16 -12.59
C VAL A 105 12.28 22.94 -12.50
N ARG A 106 13.33 22.99 -11.66
CA ARG A 106 14.23 21.85 -11.39
C ARG A 106 13.47 20.62 -10.90
N VAL A 107 12.53 20.79 -9.96
CA VAL A 107 11.65 19.70 -9.47
C VAL A 107 10.86 19.04 -10.60
N LEU A 108 10.31 19.85 -11.53
CA LEU A 108 9.55 19.35 -12.67
C LEU A 108 10.41 18.59 -13.68
N GLN A 109 11.65 19.04 -13.90
CA GLN A 109 12.62 18.35 -14.75
C GLN A 109 13.04 17.01 -14.14
N LEU A 110 13.36 16.96 -12.84
CA LEU A 110 13.68 15.73 -12.11
C LEU A 110 12.50 14.74 -12.11
N SER A 111 11.27 15.25 -12.24
CA SER A 111 10.05 14.46 -12.32
C SER A 111 9.83 13.74 -13.65
N GLY A 112 10.53 14.14 -14.72
CA GLY A 112 10.44 13.52 -16.04
C GLY A 112 9.10 13.73 -16.77
N LYS A 113 8.18 14.55 -16.22
CA LYS A 113 6.89 14.90 -16.83
C LYS A 113 6.74 16.40 -17.11
N GLY A 114 7.84 17.15 -17.06
CA GLY A 114 7.83 18.62 -17.12
C GLY A 114 8.91 19.19 -18.02
N SER A 115 9.14 18.61 -19.20
CA SER A 115 9.69 19.43 -20.29
C SER A 115 8.62 20.45 -20.70
N VAL A 116 9.06 21.69 -20.94
CA VAL A 116 8.26 22.75 -21.58
C VAL A 116 8.07 22.48 -23.08
N SER A 117 8.53 21.35 -23.60
CA SER A 117 8.15 20.91 -24.94
C SER A 117 6.85 20.13 -24.91
N ALA A 118 5.90 20.57 -25.71
CA ALA A 118 4.62 19.95 -25.96
C ALA A 118 4.73 18.43 -26.21
N ALA A 119 4.01 17.63 -25.43
CA ALA A 119 3.29 16.42 -25.85
C ALA A 119 2.69 15.67 -24.63
N MET A 120 1.36 15.52 -24.69
CA MET A 120 0.48 14.44 -24.24
C MET A 120 0.85 13.56 -23.02
N SER A 121 -0.06 13.60 -22.04
CA SER A 121 -0.59 12.51 -21.20
C SER A 121 0.33 11.41 -20.68
N SER A 122 0.55 11.41 -19.35
CA SER A 122 0.30 10.21 -18.54
C SER A 122 0.20 10.60 -17.05
N SER A 123 -1.03 10.74 -16.56
CA SER A 123 -1.36 11.02 -15.16
C SER A 123 -2.25 9.90 -14.65
N ASN A 124 -1.66 8.88 -14.03
CA ASN A 124 -2.32 7.90 -13.18
C ASN A 124 -1.27 7.31 -12.23
N GLN A 125 -0.99 8.00 -11.12
CA GLN A 125 -0.47 7.38 -9.90
C GLN A 125 -0.41 8.43 -8.80
N LEU A 126 -0.84 8.02 -7.60
CA LEU A 126 -0.79 8.67 -6.28
C LEU A 126 -2.16 9.07 -5.72
N ASP A 127 -3.07 8.11 -5.64
CA ASP A 127 -4.07 8.02 -4.57
C ASP A 127 -3.73 6.76 -3.76
N ASN A 128 -2.92 6.90 -2.70
CA ASN A 128 -2.94 6.05 -1.50
C ASN A 128 -1.92 6.56 -0.47
N PHE A 129 -2.18 7.70 0.19
CA PHE A 129 -1.48 8.02 1.45
C PHE A 129 -2.19 9.13 2.25
N LEU A 130 -3.47 8.93 2.56
CA LEU A 130 -4.16 9.64 3.64
C LEU A 130 -5.00 8.62 4.40
N ALA A 131 -4.36 7.84 5.28
CA ALA A 131 -5.01 7.40 6.50
C ALA A 131 -4.62 8.43 7.56
N ASP A 132 -5.62 9.22 7.93
CA ASP A 132 -5.65 10.07 9.09
C ASP A 132 -5.67 9.14 10.32
N ASP A 133 -4.59 9.13 11.10
CA ASP A 133 -4.68 8.79 12.51
C ASP A 133 -3.53 9.47 13.25
N SER A 134 -3.89 10.39 14.14
CA SER A 134 -3.01 11.13 15.01
C SER A 134 -3.75 11.35 16.31
N ASP A 135 -3.62 10.42 17.25
CA ASP A 135 -3.46 10.79 18.66
C ASP A 135 -2.67 9.73 19.44
N SER A 136 -1.93 10.17 20.45
CA SER A 136 -1.01 9.33 21.24
C SER A 136 -1.69 8.76 22.50
N GLU A 137 -1.33 7.50 22.83
CA GLU A 137 -1.45 6.68 24.07
C GLU A 137 -1.51 7.42 25.44
N PRO A 138 -2.02 6.84 26.59
CA PRO A 138 -1.76 5.46 27.04
C PRO A 138 -2.83 4.67 27.88
N LEU A 139 -2.66 3.33 27.87
CA LEU A 139 -2.98 2.28 28.87
C LEU A 139 -3.94 2.57 30.06
N GLU A 140 -5.03 1.79 30.18
CA GLU A 140 -5.31 0.87 31.31
C GLU A 140 -6.68 0.13 31.20
N ASN A 141 -6.63 -1.20 31.33
CA ASN A 141 -7.62 -2.17 31.87
C ASN A 141 -9.15 -1.95 31.71
N LEU A 142 -9.81 -2.87 30.97
CA LEU A 142 -11.04 -3.65 31.32
C LEU A 142 -11.60 -4.29 30.02
N LYS A 143 -11.39 -5.59 29.78
CA LYS A 143 -12.30 -6.71 30.14
C LYS A 143 -13.57 -6.77 29.25
N VAL A 144 -13.58 -7.76 28.33
CA VAL A 144 -14.75 -8.55 27.84
C VAL A 144 -15.75 -7.79 26.93
N ARG A 145 -16.40 -8.31 25.88
CA ARG A 145 -16.40 -9.52 25.03
C ARG A 145 -17.56 -9.32 24.02
N CYS A 146 -17.45 -9.92 22.83
CA CYS A 146 -18.49 -10.31 21.87
C CYS A 146 -19.41 -9.28 21.17
N ALA A 147 -19.51 -9.47 19.85
CA ALA A 147 -20.49 -8.95 18.88
C ALA A 147 -21.91 -9.54 19.09
N PRO A 148 -22.88 -9.43 18.15
CA PRO A 148 -23.40 -8.32 17.34
C PRO A 148 -24.96 -8.18 17.45
N ALA A 149 -25.55 -7.20 16.73
CA ALA A 149 -26.86 -7.26 16.01
C ALA A 149 -27.94 -6.18 16.30
N SER A 150 -28.51 -5.72 15.17
CA SER A 150 -29.91 -5.32 14.88
C SER A 150 -30.57 -4.02 15.37
N VAL A 151 -30.83 -3.14 14.38
CA VAL A 151 -32.15 -2.63 13.90
C VAL A 151 -33.27 -2.37 14.94
N LYS A 152 -33.76 -1.11 15.06
CA LYS A 152 -35.18 -0.70 14.77
C LYS A 152 -35.48 0.81 15.03
N THR A 153 -36.08 1.46 14.02
CA THR A 153 -37.17 2.49 13.99
C THR A 153 -37.28 3.73 14.92
N ARG A 154 -37.37 4.90 14.24
CA ARG A 154 -38.24 6.13 14.37
C ARG A 154 -39.64 5.93 15.06
N PRO A 155 -40.53 6.93 15.34
CA PRO A 155 -40.67 8.34 14.83
C PRO A 155 -41.30 9.42 15.77
N SER A 156 -41.49 10.67 15.29
CA SER A 156 -42.70 11.55 15.41
C SER A 156 -42.41 12.97 14.87
N ILE A 157 -42.84 13.42 13.67
CA ILE A 157 -44.13 13.99 13.19
C ILE A 157 -44.47 15.41 13.74
N THR A 158 -44.53 16.43 12.87
CA THR A 158 -45.52 17.53 12.97
C THR A 158 -45.81 18.20 11.60
N SER A 159 -47.05 17.99 11.12
CA SER A 159 -47.99 18.73 10.22
C SER A 159 -47.60 19.60 8.99
N ALA A 160 -48.36 19.36 7.90
CA ALA A 160 -48.45 19.98 6.56
C ALA A 160 -49.36 21.27 6.52
N PRO A 161 -49.77 21.92 5.37
CA PRO A 161 -50.42 21.33 4.17
C PRO A 161 -50.22 21.96 2.74
N ARG A 162 -50.13 21.06 1.74
CA ARG A 162 -50.76 20.97 0.39
C ARG A 162 -50.78 22.13 -0.64
N SER A 163 -50.27 21.85 -1.85
CA SER A 163 -50.98 21.98 -3.16
C SER A 163 -50.19 21.31 -4.32
N PRO A 164 -50.83 21.01 -5.48
CA PRO A 164 -50.82 19.67 -6.09
C PRO A 164 -49.94 19.52 -7.35
N SER A 165 -49.68 18.24 -7.66
CA SER A 165 -49.38 17.67 -8.98
C SER A 165 -48.21 18.25 -9.77
N ASP A 166 -47.08 17.55 -9.73
CA ASP A 166 -46.38 17.17 -10.96
C ASP A 166 -45.61 15.86 -10.71
N ASP A 167 -45.98 14.82 -11.48
CA ASP A 167 -45.30 13.54 -11.59
C ASP A 167 -43.91 13.75 -12.17
N ASN A 168 -42.95 14.10 -11.31
CA ASN A 168 -41.56 14.18 -11.70
C ASN A 168 -40.92 12.82 -11.46
N PHE A 169 -41.07 11.94 -12.45
CA PHE A 169 -40.22 10.77 -12.63
C PHE A 169 -38.78 11.22 -12.42
N ARG A 170 -38.14 10.77 -11.32
CA ARG A 170 -36.70 10.90 -11.13
C ARG A 170 -36.03 10.17 -12.28
N SER A 171 -35.76 10.91 -13.34
CA SER A 171 -34.84 10.54 -14.40
C SER A 171 -33.46 10.47 -13.74
N ILE A 172 -33.12 9.28 -13.26
CA ILE A 172 -31.78 8.94 -12.80
C ILE A 172 -30.89 9.11 -14.05
N SER A 173 -30.24 10.26 -14.15
CA SER A 173 -29.25 10.53 -15.18
C SER A 173 -28.20 9.42 -15.11
N PRO A 174 -27.84 8.77 -16.24
CA PRO A 174 -26.88 7.69 -16.23
C PRO A 174 -25.56 8.18 -15.61
N PRO A 175 -24.87 7.33 -14.82
CA PRO A 175 -23.61 7.69 -14.21
C PRO A 175 -22.65 8.26 -15.27
N PRO A 176 -22.01 9.40 -15.00
CA PRO A 176 -21.06 9.97 -15.95
C PRO A 176 -19.92 8.97 -16.21
N LYS A 177 -19.38 8.97 -17.43
CA LYS A 177 -18.38 7.97 -17.88
C LYS A 177 -17.20 7.79 -16.91
N TRP A 178 -16.75 8.86 -16.28
CA TRP A 178 -15.65 8.80 -15.31
C TRP A 178 -15.97 7.92 -14.09
N ALA A 179 -17.23 7.85 -13.66
CA ALA A 179 -17.66 7.02 -12.54
C ALA A 179 -17.62 5.54 -12.92
N ILE A 180 -17.97 5.23 -14.17
CA ILE A 180 -17.87 3.89 -14.75
C ILE A 180 -16.40 3.49 -14.89
N ASP A 181 -15.55 4.37 -15.44
CA ASP A 181 -14.11 4.08 -15.62
C ASP A 181 -13.37 3.88 -14.29
N PHE A 182 -13.85 4.52 -13.20
CA PHE A 182 -13.27 4.33 -11.87
C PHE A 182 -13.71 2.99 -11.27
N GLU A 183 -14.97 2.65 -11.46
CA GLU A 183 -15.55 1.38 -11.03
C GLU A 183 -14.94 0.19 -11.78
N GLU A 184 -14.72 0.32 -13.09
CA GLU A 184 -14.01 -0.67 -13.89
C GLU A 184 -12.58 -0.89 -13.39
N ARG A 185 -11.87 0.19 -13.05
CA ARG A 185 -10.52 0.10 -12.46
C ARG A 185 -10.52 -0.54 -11.07
N ARG A 186 -11.57 -0.29 -10.26
CA ARG A 186 -11.78 -0.95 -8.97
C ARG A 186 -11.99 -2.44 -9.16
N VAL A 187 -12.91 -2.82 -10.05
CA VAL A 187 -13.23 -4.22 -10.37
C VAL A 187 -11.98 -4.95 -10.89
N ALA A 188 -11.22 -4.35 -11.80
CA ALA A 188 -9.97 -4.94 -12.31
C ALA A 188 -8.87 -5.08 -11.24
N ALA A 189 -8.91 -4.28 -10.18
CA ALA A 189 -7.99 -4.44 -9.04
C ALA A 189 -8.44 -5.59 -8.13
N GLU A 190 -9.74 -5.73 -7.90
CA GLU A 190 -10.32 -6.83 -7.13
C GLU A 190 -10.13 -8.18 -7.82
N GLU A 191 -10.28 -8.24 -9.14
CA GLU A 191 -10.00 -9.44 -9.95
C GLU A 191 -8.55 -9.89 -9.79
N ARG A 192 -7.58 -8.97 -9.88
CA ARG A 192 -6.17 -9.28 -9.64
C ARG A 192 -5.89 -9.81 -8.24
N ILE A 193 -6.64 -9.33 -7.24
CA ILE A 193 -6.54 -9.85 -5.86
C ILE A 193 -7.13 -11.26 -5.80
N ALA A 194 -8.27 -11.50 -6.43
CA ALA A 194 -8.90 -12.81 -6.51
C ALA A 194 -7.96 -13.84 -7.17
N ASP A 195 -7.36 -13.50 -8.31
CA ASP A 195 -6.38 -14.35 -9.02
C ASP A 195 -5.19 -14.71 -8.14
N ALA A 196 -4.67 -13.72 -7.39
CA ALA A 196 -3.55 -13.95 -6.47
C ALA A 196 -3.94 -14.90 -5.33
N LEU A 197 -5.14 -14.74 -4.77
CA LEU A 197 -5.67 -15.62 -3.73
C LEU A 197 -5.91 -17.04 -4.26
N GLU A 198 -6.41 -17.18 -5.49
CA GLU A 198 -6.59 -18.48 -6.13
C GLU A 198 -5.24 -19.18 -6.38
N SER A 199 -4.24 -18.44 -6.85
CA SER A 199 -2.88 -18.95 -7.01
C SER A 199 -2.30 -19.45 -5.68
N MET A 200 -2.46 -18.67 -4.61
CA MET A 200 -2.05 -19.07 -3.26
C MET A 200 -2.79 -20.33 -2.78
N ALA A 201 -4.10 -20.40 -2.98
CA ALA A 201 -4.91 -21.55 -2.60
C ALA A 201 -4.53 -22.82 -3.39
N SER A 202 -4.17 -22.68 -4.66
CA SER A 202 -3.64 -23.77 -5.48
C SER A 202 -2.30 -24.28 -4.96
N VAL A 203 -1.38 -23.38 -4.62
CA VAL A 203 -0.09 -23.75 -3.99
C VAL A 203 -0.31 -24.44 -2.65
N MET A 204 -1.22 -23.95 -1.80
CA MET A 204 -1.52 -24.56 -0.52
C MET A 204 -2.08 -25.98 -0.67
N ARG A 205 -3.00 -26.21 -1.60
CA ARG A 205 -3.50 -27.56 -1.92
C ARG A 205 -2.39 -28.48 -2.39
N ALA A 206 -1.54 -28.04 -3.30
CA ALA A 206 -0.40 -28.84 -3.77
C ALA A 206 0.63 -29.15 -2.68
N GLN A 207 0.81 -28.25 -1.70
CA GLN A 207 1.63 -28.53 -0.52
C GLN A 207 1.00 -29.61 0.36
N GLU A 208 -0.32 -29.54 0.56
CA GLU A 208 -1.06 -30.51 1.37
C GLU A 208 -1.06 -31.90 0.74
N GLU A 209 -1.30 -32.00 -0.58
CA GLU A 209 -1.20 -33.26 -1.32
C GLU A 209 0.18 -33.91 -1.19
N ARG A 210 1.25 -33.10 -1.27
CA ARG A 210 2.62 -33.60 -1.09
C ARG A 210 2.87 -34.10 0.33
N ARG A 211 2.29 -33.44 1.35
CA ARG A 211 2.38 -33.88 2.74
C ARG A 211 1.65 -35.19 2.95
N GLY A 212 0.43 -35.31 2.44
CA GLY A 212 -0.34 -36.57 2.49
C GLY A 212 0.43 -37.74 1.87
N LEU A 213 1.02 -37.56 0.67
CA LEU A 213 1.83 -38.61 0.04
C LEU A 213 3.05 -39.03 0.87
N LEU A 214 3.66 -38.10 1.61
CA LEU A 214 4.78 -38.43 2.49
C LEU A 214 4.30 -39.20 3.73
N GLU A 215 3.18 -38.79 4.32
CA GLU A 215 2.55 -39.46 5.46
C GLU A 215 2.14 -40.89 5.09
N ASP A 216 1.49 -41.09 3.94
CA ASP A 216 1.11 -42.41 3.43
C ASP A 216 2.34 -43.31 3.25
N ARG A 217 3.41 -42.79 2.63
CA ARG A 217 4.65 -43.55 2.43
C ARG A 217 5.35 -43.91 3.75
N ILE A 218 5.28 -43.03 4.74
CA ILE A 218 5.80 -43.31 6.09
C ILE A 218 4.94 -44.39 6.75
N ALA A 219 3.61 -44.29 6.66
CA ALA A 219 2.70 -45.29 7.21
C ALA A 219 2.92 -46.68 6.58
N ASP A 220 3.10 -46.75 5.26
CA ASP A 220 3.42 -48.00 4.55
C ASP A 220 4.75 -48.58 5.00
N ALA A 221 5.79 -47.75 5.13
CA ALA A 221 7.11 -48.19 5.60
C ALA A 221 7.06 -48.70 7.05
N LEU A 222 6.34 -47.99 7.93
CA LEU A 222 6.14 -48.42 9.32
C LEU A 222 5.34 -49.73 9.39
N THR A 223 4.32 -49.88 8.55
CA THR A 223 3.53 -51.11 8.46
C THR A 223 4.37 -52.29 8.00
N ALA A 224 5.21 -52.10 6.98
CA ALA A 224 6.14 -53.13 6.50
C ALA A 224 7.16 -53.53 7.58
N ILE A 225 7.77 -52.56 8.27
CA ILE A 225 8.72 -52.83 9.36
C ILE A 225 8.00 -53.60 10.48
N ALA A 226 6.81 -53.16 10.90
CA ALA A 226 6.04 -53.84 11.93
C ALA A 226 5.75 -55.31 11.57
N GLY A 227 5.40 -55.58 10.31
CA GLY A 227 5.24 -56.94 9.79
C GLY A 227 6.53 -57.77 9.93
N THR A 228 7.67 -57.24 9.44
CA THR A 228 8.94 -57.97 9.54
C THR A 228 9.38 -58.25 10.98
N VAL A 229 9.08 -57.34 11.92
CA VAL A 229 9.37 -57.54 13.35
C VAL A 229 8.48 -58.62 13.96
N GLN A 230 7.19 -58.65 13.59
CA GLN A 230 6.26 -59.70 14.04
C GLN A 230 6.68 -61.08 13.53
N ASP A 231 7.07 -61.19 12.26
CA ASP A 231 7.55 -62.44 11.66
C ASP A 231 8.81 -62.96 12.37
N LEU A 232 9.79 -62.07 12.60
CA LEU A 232 11.00 -62.42 13.36
C LEU A 232 10.69 -62.87 14.78
N ASN A 233 9.82 -62.15 15.48
CA ASN A 233 9.41 -62.51 16.83
C ASN A 233 8.72 -63.89 16.87
N SER A 234 7.87 -64.17 15.87
CA SER A 234 7.20 -65.47 15.74
C SER A 234 8.20 -66.59 15.49
N GLY A 235 9.16 -66.41 14.58
CA GLY A 235 10.22 -67.39 14.32
C GLY A 235 11.13 -67.64 15.54
N VAL A 236 11.43 -66.62 16.34
CA VAL A 236 12.17 -66.78 17.61
C VAL A 236 11.35 -67.60 18.61
N GLN A 237 10.05 -67.35 18.74
CA GLN A 237 9.19 -68.11 19.64
C GLN A 237 9.07 -69.58 19.21
N GLU A 238 8.92 -69.86 17.93
CA GLU A 238 8.93 -71.23 17.38
C GLU A 238 10.25 -71.94 17.70
N ALA A 239 11.38 -71.30 17.47
CA ALA A 239 12.70 -71.86 17.78
C ALA A 239 12.85 -72.19 19.28
N LEU A 240 12.37 -71.32 20.16
CA LEU A 240 12.36 -71.55 21.62
C LEU A 240 11.46 -72.74 21.99
N GLN A 241 10.27 -72.88 21.37
CA GLN A 241 9.39 -74.02 21.61
C GLN A 241 10.02 -75.35 21.19
N HIS A 242 10.79 -75.37 20.09
CA HIS A 242 11.50 -76.56 19.63
C HIS A 242 12.70 -76.96 20.49
N LEU A 243 13.27 -76.04 21.29
CA LEU A 243 14.38 -76.34 22.21
C LEU A 243 13.90 -76.86 23.57
N HIS A 244 12.67 -76.53 23.97
CA HIS A 244 12.07 -76.97 25.23
C HIS A 244 11.83 -78.51 25.42
N PRO A 245 11.73 -79.38 24.39
CA PRO A 245 11.51 -80.82 24.58
C PRO A 245 12.75 -81.60 25.06
N LEU A 246 13.95 -80.99 25.11
CA LEU A 246 15.21 -81.69 25.40
C LEU A 246 15.61 -81.70 26.89
N GLN A 247 14.71 -81.29 27.80
CA GLN A 247 15.00 -81.18 29.24
C GLN A 247 14.09 -82.01 30.17
N ALA A 248 13.39 -83.02 29.65
CA ALA A 248 12.64 -83.99 30.47
C ALA A 248 13.29 -85.38 30.45
#